data_AF-A0A1F9I155-F1
#
_entry.id   AF-A0A1F9I155-F1
#
_cell.length_a   1.000
_cell.length_b   1.000
_cell.length_c   1.000
_cell.angle_alpha   90.00
_cell.angle_beta   90.00
_cell.angle_gamma   90.00
#
_symmetry.space_group_name_H-M   'P 1'
#
loop_
_entity.id
_entity.type
_entity.pdbx_description
1 polymer ?
#
loop_
_entity_poly.entity_id
_entity_poly.type
_entity_poly.pdbx_seq_one_letter_code
_entity_poly.pdbx_strand_id
1 'polypeptide(L)'
;MRLEVLSSTFRSRDLGFLVAALGLFVISGCAAKAIPEARYLPAGDLLDIVKDFQRLSRDDLYRFPAPKGVTGMNVMKATLIRLQDYEKKHPGQYPDVVQFTQAMAYERLREYDQAIAHYQRVPRSDGSLEAQAANNLEALEVFQRILKKPLSTEDPFEYIKGLDEKVEAWNEVVQKYRGTVYEYLARMEEEKIDRAKVAFVELNRYRMKDGNQLVILGYSQLVTKHRQSRNLYRYLLDFGDFYARLAREYLLQNDPEGLSFDLDTFDQLAKSAAGLYMEVAQVDGIMEKIEAEGKIEAMRGLVEEVKRLNR
;
A
#
# COMPACT_ATOMS: atom_id res chain seq x y z
N MET A 1 -53.45 -54.78 -43.15
CA MET A 1 -53.27 -55.17 -44.56
C MET A 1 -52.85 -53.89 -45.27
N ARG A 2 -51.57 -53.79 -45.66
CA ARG A 2 -51.18 -53.71 -47.08
C ARG A 2 -51.88 -52.50 -47.72
N LEU A 3 -51.19 -51.45 -48.14
CA LEU A 3 -50.30 -51.46 -49.29
C LEU A 3 -49.63 -50.07 -49.31
N GLU A 4 -48.31 -49.96 -49.39
CA GLU A 4 -47.58 -50.05 -50.67
C GLU A 4 -48.24 -49.21 -51.78
N VAL A 5 -47.56 -48.14 -52.21
CA VAL A 5 -46.98 -48.04 -53.57
C VAL A 5 -48.07 -47.66 -54.59
N LEU A 6 -48.05 -46.53 -55.31
CA LEU A 6 -47.00 -45.76 -55.97
C LEU A 6 -47.64 -44.48 -56.54
N SER A 7 -46.85 -43.42 -56.75
CA SER A 7 -46.80 -42.59 -57.98
C SER A 7 -46.13 -41.24 -57.67
N SER A 8 -44.91 -41.02 -58.15
CA SER A 8 -44.55 -40.13 -59.28
C SER A 8 -44.91 -38.65 -59.01
N THR A 9 -44.09 -37.63 -59.17
CA THR A 9 -42.78 -37.42 -59.80
C THR A 9 -42.55 -35.93 -59.61
N PHE A 10 -41.42 -35.47 -59.08
CA PHE A 10 -40.89 -34.17 -59.49
C PHE A 10 -39.37 -34.11 -59.37
N ARG A 11 -38.78 -33.64 -60.46
CA ARG A 11 -37.44 -33.06 -60.65
C ARG A 11 -36.93 -32.31 -59.41
N SER A 12 -35.65 -32.15 -59.16
CA SER A 12 -34.45 -32.30 -59.98
C SER A 12 -33.26 -32.22 -59.03
N ARG A 13 -32.21 -32.97 -59.38
CA ARG A 13 -30.85 -32.84 -58.84
C ARG A 13 -30.46 -31.36 -58.86
N ASP A 14 -30.24 -30.81 -57.67
CA ASP A 14 -29.19 -29.84 -57.32
C ASP A 14 -29.49 -29.33 -55.91
N LEU A 15 -29.23 -30.18 -54.92
CA LEU A 15 -28.86 -29.72 -53.58
C LEU A 15 -27.97 -30.79 -52.95
N GLY A 16 -26.89 -31.09 -53.68
CA GLY A 16 -25.76 -31.80 -53.13
C GLY A 16 -25.21 -31.05 -51.92
N PHE A 17 -24.93 -31.81 -50.86
CA PHE A 17 -23.81 -31.55 -49.96
C PHE A 17 -23.82 -30.23 -49.16
N LEU A 18 -24.96 -29.80 -48.61
CA LEU A 18 -24.97 -28.60 -47.75
C LEU A 18 -25.62 -28.76 -46.36
N VAL A 19 -25.88 -29.99 -45.88
CA VAL A 19 -26.52 -30.19 -44.57
C VAL A 19 -25.76 -31.18 -43.63
N ALA A 20 -24.62 -31.72 -44.05
CA ALA A 20 -23.84 -32.66 -43.21
C ALA A 20 -22.43 -32.15 -42.82
N ALA A 21 -22.22 -30.83 -42.77
CA ALA A 21 -20.93 -30.22 -42.43
C ALA A 21 -21.03 -29.07 -41.41
N LEU A 22 -22.09 -29.03 -40.59
CA LEU A 22 -22.34 -27.93 -39.64
C LEU A 22 -22.71 -28.44 -38.24
N GLY A 23 -21.98 -29.42 -37.72
CA GLY A 23 -22.24 -30.00 -36.40
C GLY A 23 -20.99 -30.36 -35.59
N LEU A 24 -19.83 -29.83 -35.95
CA LEU A 24 -18.56 -30.27 -35.37
C LEU A 24 -17.51 -29.16 -35.28
N PHE A 25 -17.91 -27.96 -34.87
CA PHE A 25 -16.97 -26.93 -34.47
C PHE A 25 -17.54 -26.12 -33.31
N VAL A 26 -16.65 -25.80 -32.36
CA VAL A 26 -16.83 -24.94 -31.17
C VAL A 26 -17.18 -25.66 -29.87
N ILE A 27 -16.31 -26.60 -29.46
CA ILE A 27 -15.91 -26.70 -28.04
C ILE A 27 -14.38 -26.88 -27.97
N SER A 28 -13.63 -25.98 -28.60
CA SER A 28 -12.26 -25.69 -28.14
C SER A 28 -12.39 -24.62 -27.07
N GLY A 29 -12.81 -25.05 -25.88
CA GLY A 29 -12.61 -24.25 -24.68
C GLY A 29 -11.10 -24.10 -24.53
N CYS A 30 -10.59 -22.89 -24.75
CA CYS A 30 -9.27 -22.50 -24.29
C CYS A 30 -9.26 -22.71 -22.77
N ALA A 31 -8.86 -23.91 -22.33
CA ALA A 31 -8.35 -24.09 -21.00
C ALA A 31 -7.16 -23.14 -20.91
N ALA A 32 -7.39 -21.97 -20.29
CA ALA A 32 -6.31 -21.14 -19.82
C ALA A 32 -5.44 -22.10 -19.01
N LYS A 33 -4.28 -22.49 -19.57
CA LYS A 33 -3.25 -23.15 -18.77
C LYS A 33 -3.05 -22.21 -17.62
N ALA A 34 -3.48 -22.61 -16.43
CA ALA A 34 -3.09 -21.96 -15.20
C ALA A 34 -1.58 -21.82 -15.33
N ILE A 35 -1.11 -20.58 -15.51
CA ILE A 35 0.31 -20.29 -15.52
C ILE A 35 0.75 -20.86 -14.17
N PRO A 36 1.61 -21.89 -14.14
CA PRO A 36 2.05 -22.44 -12.87
C PRO A 36 2.53 -21.25 -12.07
N GLU A 37 1.99 -21.04 -10.86
CA GLU A 37 2.48 -19.99 -9.98
C GLU A 37 4.00 -20.07 -10.01
N ALA A 38 4.66 -18.97 -10.35
CA ALA A 38 6.11 -18.93 -10.42
C ALA A 38 6.63 -19.39 -9.05
N ARG A 39 7.04 -20.66 -8.95
CA ARG A 39 7.63 -21.19 -7.73
C ARG A 39 9.05 -20.71 -7.71
N TYR A 40 9.45 -20.14 -6.57
CA TYR A 40 10.83 -19.81 -6.35
C TYR A 40 11.65 -21.10 -6.50
N LEU A 41 12.50 -21.16 -7.53
CA LEU A 41 13.48 -22.22 -7.62
C LEU A 41 14.41 -22.06 -6.42
N PRO A 42 14.78 -23.15 -5.71
CA PRO A 42 15.75 -23.05 -4.63
C PRO A 42 17.00 -22.38 -5.19
N ALA A 43 17.46 -21.30 -4.55
CA ALA A 43 18.66 -20.62 -4.99
C ALA A 43 19.82 -21.63 -5.08
N GLY A 44 20.44 -21.70 -6.26
CA GLY A 44 21.53 -22.64 -6.51
C GLY A 44 22.83 -22.24 -5.80
N ASP A 45 22.99 -20.96 -5.46
CA ASP A 45 24.20 -20.38 -4.88
C ASP A 45 23.90 -19.14 -4.02
N LEU A 46 24.68 -18.92 -2.95
CA LEU A 46 24.62 -17.74 -2.07
C LEU A 46 24.81 -16.45 -2.86
N LEU A 47 25.72 -16.46 -3.83
CA LEU A 47 26.03 -15.29 -4.65
C LEU A 47 24.80 -14.78 -5.43
N ASP A 48 23.96 -15.68 -5.93
CA ASP A 48 22.73 -15.29 -6.64
C ASP A 48 21.74 -14.61 -5.69
N ILE A 49 21.61 -15.11 -4.46
CA ILE A 49 20.74 -14.51 -3.44
C ILE A 49 21.20 -13.10 -3.11
N VAL A 50 22.50 -12.95 -2.83
CA VAL A 50 23.09 -11.68 -2.42
C VAL A 50 23.05 -10.66 -3.55
N LYS A 51 23.36 -11.06 -4.79
CA LYS A 51 23.32 -10.19 -5.96
C LYS A 51 21.91 -9.65 -6.24
N ASP A 52 20.90 -10.52 -6.21
CA ASP A 52 19.50 -10.12 -6.41
C ASP A 52 19.05 -9.11 -5.36
N PHE A 53 19.44 -9.33 -4.10
CA PHE A 53 19.15 -8.43 -3.00
C PHE A 53 19.88 -7.10 -3.13
N GLN A 54 21.20 -7.10 -3.33
CA GLN A 54 22.04 -5.90 -3.40
C GLN A 54 21.59 -4.92 -4.50
N ARG A 55 21.08 -5.44 -5.63
CA ARG A 55 20.53 -4.61 -6.71
C ARG A 55 19.40 -3.68 -6.23
N LEU A 56 18.62 -4.13 -5.25
CA LEU A 56 17.38 -3.49 -4.82
C LEU A 56 17.45 -3.00 -3.35
N SER A 57 18.53 -3.32 -2.63
CA SER A 57 18.67 -3.03 -1.21
C SER A 57 18.88 -1.54 -0.90
N ARG A 58 19.13 -0.72 -1.93
CA ARG A 58 19.35 0.73 -1.81
C ARG A 58 18.18 1.56 -2.34
N ASP A 59 17.10 0.90 -2.77
CA ASP A 59 15.92 1.58 -3.30
C ASP A 59 15.31 2.52 -2.25
N ASP A 60 14.80 3.65 -2.73
CA ASP A 60 14.08 4.60 -1.90
C ASP A 60 12.67 4.05 -1.59
N LEU A 61 12.61 3.27 -0.51
CA LEU A 61 11.37 2.65 -0.03
C LEU A 61 10.35 3.66 0.53
N TYR A 62 10.74 4.93 0.72
CA TYR A 62 9.82 5.98 1.12
C TYR A 62 9.01 6.48 -0.09
N ARG A 63 9.68 6.69 -1.23
CA ARG A 63 9.03 7.16 -2.46
C ARG A 63 8.41 6.05 -3.29
N PHE A 64 8.98 4.85 -3.23
CA PHE A 64 8.58 3.74 -4.09
C PHE A 64 8.07 2.54 -3.28
N PRO A 65 7.10 1.77 -3.83
CA PRO A 65 6.69 0.51 -3.23
C PRO A 65 7.88 -0.45 -3.17
N ALA A 66 7.87 -1.31 -2.15
CA ALA A 66 8.92 -2.31 -2.02
C ALA A 66 8.97 -3.19 -3.28
N PRO A 67 10.17 -3.46 -3.82
CA PRO A 67 10.32 -4.21 -5.05
C PRO A 67 9.76 -5.62 -4.89
N LYS A 68 9.05 -6.08 -5.92
CA LYS A 68 8.44 -7.41 -5.99
C LYS A 68 9.24 -8.29 -6.94
N GLY A 69 9.48 -9.54 -6.55
CA GLY A 69 10.09 -10.55 -7.39
C GLY A 69 9.10 -11.09 -8.44
N VAL A 70 9.56 -12.06 -9.24
CA VAL A 70 8.74 -12.72 -10.29
C VAL A 70 7.46 -13.39 -9.76
N THR A 71 7.43 -13.69 -8.46
CA THR A 71 6.29 -14.29 -7.76
C THR A 71 5.31 -13.25 -7.20
N GLY A 72 5.59 -11.97 -7.37
CA GLY A 72 4.86 -10.87 -6.71
C GLY A 72 5.22 -10.66 -5.23
N MET A 73 6.08 -11.50 -4.66
CA MET A 73 6.53 -11.38 -3.27
C MET A 73 7.54 -10.23 -3.11
N ASN A 74 7.47 -9.52 -1.97
CA ASN A 74 8.48 -8.55 -1.57
C ASN A 74 9.88 -9.19 -1.58
N VAL A 75 10.81 -8.59 -2.31
CA VAL A 75 12.18 -9.12 -2.51
C VAL A 75 12.91 -9.31 -1.18
N MET A 76 12.77 -8.40 -0.22
CA MET A 76 13.43 -8.52 1.09
C MET A 76 12.95 -9.76 1.85
N LYS A 77 11.63 -10.05 1.80
CA LYS A 77 11.07 -11.27 2.40
C LYS A 77 11.53 -12.53 1.66
N ALA A 78 11.55 -12.48 0.33
CA ALA A 78 12.03 -13.60 -0.47
C ALA A 78 13.52 -13.90 -0.18
N THR A 79 14.35 -12.87 -0.01
CA THR A 79 15.76 -13.01 0.38
C THR A 79 15.92 -13.73 1.71
N LEU A 80 15.15 -13.36 2.74
CA LEU A 80 15.21 -14.03 4.05
C LEU A 80 14.89 -15.53 3.94
N ILE A 81 13.85 -15.89 3.18
CA ILE A 81 13.48 -17.29 2.95
C ILE A 81 14.60 -18.05 2.24
N ARG A 82 15.15 -17.45 1.16
CA ARG A 82 16.26 -18.07 0.40
C ARG A 82 17.50 -18.26 1.25
N LEU A 83 17.86 -17.28 2.10
CA LEU A 83 19.00 -17.39 3.02
C LEU A 83 18.77 -18.45 4.08
N GLN A 84 17.55 -18.53 4.63
CA GLN A 84 17.21 -19.58 5.60
C GLN A 84 17.31 -21.00 4.98
N ASP A 85 16.86 -21.15 3.73
CA ASP A 85 16.99 -22.43 3.02
C ASP A 85 18.44 -22.74 2.62
N TYR A 86 19.23 -21.72 2.30
CA TYR A 86 20.67 -21.86 2.07
C TYR A 86 21.38 -22.34 3.35
N GLU A 87 21.15 -21.70 4.49
CA GLU A 87 21.77 -22.08 5.78
C GLU A 87 21.43 -23.52 6.19
N LYS A 88 20.19 -23.98 5.93
CA LYS A 88 19.80 -25.38 6.20
C LYS A 88 20.60 -26.38 5.37
N LYS A 89 20.94 -26.04 4.12
CA LYS A 89 21.70 -26.91 3.21
C LYS A 89 23.20 -26.80 3.42
N HIS A 90 23.68 -25.63 3.84
CA HIS A 90 25.09 -25.30 4.00
C HIS A 90 25.39 -24.71 5.40
N PRO A 91 25.22 -25.48 6.49
CA PRO A 91 25.35 -24.94 7.84
C PRO A 91 26.73 -24.33 8.11
N GLY A 92 26.75 -23.10 8.63
CA GLY A 92 27.97 -22.41 9.03
C GLY A 92 28.85 -21.92 7.88
N GLN A 93 28.41 -22.01 6.62
CA GLN A 93 29.15 -21.49 5.48
C GLN A 93 28.85 -20.00 5.27
N TYR A 94 29.91 -19.19 5.12
CA TYR A 94 29.85 -17.73 4.94
C TYR A 94 28.95 -17.00 5.96
N PRO A 95 29.14 -17.24 7.27
CA PRO A 95 28.27 -16.70 8.30
C PRO A 95 28.25 -15.17 8.33
N ASP A 96 29.35 -14.52 7.96
CA ASP A 96 29.44 -13.07 7.79
C ASP A 96 28.48 -12.54 6.72
N VAL A 97 28.53 -13.08 5.51
CA VAL A 97 27.70 -12.67 4.38
C VAL A 97 26.23 -12.94 4.67
N VAL A 98 25.92 -14.11 5.23
CA VAL A 98 24.54 -14.51 5.55
C VAL A 98 23.95 -13.61 6.64
N GLN A 99 24.62 -13.45 7.77
CA GLN A 99 24.13 -12.62 8.88
C GLN A 99 23.98 -11.16 8.46
N PHE A 100 24.96 -10.62 7.72
CA PHE A 100 24.91 -9.25 7.22
C PHE A 100 23.74 -9.02 6.24
N THR A 101 23.53 -9.96 5.31
CA THR A 101 22.43 -9.85 4.33
C THR A 101 21.06 -10.02 5.00
N GLN A 102 20.93 -10.91 5.98
CA GLN A 102 19.72 -11.04 6.81
C GLN A 102 19.42 -9.74 7.55
N ALA A 103 20.44 -9.16 8.19
CA ALA A 103 20.29 -7.90 8.92
C ALA A 103 19.79 -6.77 8.02
N MET A 104 20.41 -6.59 6.85
CA MET A 104 19.95 -5.60 5.86
C MET A 104 18.52 -5.86 5.39
N ALA A 105 18.14 -7.13 5.15
CA ALA A 105 16.78 -7.46 4.71
C ALA A 105 15.74 -7.15 5.80
N TYR A 106 16.02 -7.47 7.06
CA TYR A 106 15.17 -7.09 8.20
C TYR A 106 15.09 -5.58 8.38
N GLU A 107 16.20 -4.85 8.20
CA GLU A 107 16.23 -3.40 8.24
C GLU A 107 15.28 -2.79 7.19
N ARG A 108 15.30 -3.29 5.95
CA ARG A 108 14.40 -2.84 4.88
C ARG A 108 12.93 -3.19 5.12
N LEU A 109 12.68 -4.21 5.93
CA LEU A 109 11.35 -4.60 6.40
C LEU A 109 10.93 -3.84 7.67
N ARG A 110 11.78 -2.97 8.22
CA ARG A 110 11.57 -2.21 9.46
C ARG A 110 11.46 -3.08 10.72
N GLU A 111 12.02 -4.29 10.66
CA GLU A 111 12.13 -5.22 11.79
C GLU A 111 13.45 -4.97 12.54
N TYR A 112 13.57 -3.79 13.16
CA TYR A 112 14.86 -3.30 13.66
C TYR A 112 15.47 -4.14 14.79
N ASP A 113 14.66 -4.78 15.65
CA ASP A 113 15.16 -5.70 16.68
C ASP A 113 15.84 -6.92 16.05
N GLN A 114 15.25 -7.48 14.98
CA GLN A 114 15.86 -8.60 14.24
C GLN A 114 17.11 -8.13 13.49
N ALA A 115 17.05 -6.98 12.83
CA ALA A 115 18.19 -6.42 12.12
C ALA A 115 19.41 -6.22 13.05
N ILE A 116 19.21 -5.64 14.23
CA ILE A 116 20.26 -5.45 15.24
C ILE A 116 20.80 -6.81 15.72
N ALA A 117 19.93 -7.76 16.04
CA ALA A 117 20.35 -9.09 16.48
C ALA A 117 21.21 -9.80 15.43
N HIS A 118 20.91 -9.63 14.14
CA HIS A 118 21.70 -10.19 13.05
C HIS A 118 23.02 -9.44 12.82
N TYR A 119 23.02 -8.10 12.83
CA TYR A 119 24.28 -7.34 12.72
C TYR A 119 25.25 -7.66 13.87
N GLN A 120 24.77 -7.85 15.09
CA GLN A 120 25.60 -8.23 16.25
C GLN A 120 26.23 -9.64 16.11
N ARG A 121 25.63 -10.51 15.29
CA ARG A 121 26.13 -11.86 15.02
C ARG A 121 27.07 -11.92 13.81
N VAL A 122 27.27 -10.81 13.10
CA VAL A 122 28.27 -10.74 12.02
C VAL A 122 29.64 -11.02 12.65
N PRO A 123 30.32 -12.13 12.28
CA PRO A 123 31.57 -12.52 12.91
C PRO A 123 32.63 -11.44 12.72
N ARG A 124 33.40 -11.20 13.78
CA ARG A 124 34.58 -10.34 13.70
C ARG A 124 35.59 -10.99 12.77
N SER A 125 35.93 -10.28 11.71
CA SER A 125 36.86 -10.75 10.69
C SER A 125 37.59 -9.52 10.16
N ASP A 126 38.79 -9.69 9.62
CA ASP A 126 39.57 -8.59 9.01
C ASP A 126 38.89 -7.99 7.75
N GLY A 127 37.61 -8.32 7.51
CA GLY A 127 36.82 -7.94 6.36
C GLY A 127 36.01 -6.65 6.54
N SER A 128 35.62 -6.06 5.41
CA SER A 128 34.85 -4.81 5.35
C SER A 128 33.45 -4.90 5.97
N LEU A 129 32.87 -6.10 6.10
CA LEU A 129 31.49 -6.29 6.56
C LEU A 129 31.32 -6.01 8.06
N GLU A 130 32.32 -6.27 8.90
CA GLU A 130 32.26 -5.97 10.33
C GLU A 130 32.12 -4.45 10.56
N ALA A 131 32.98 -3.67 9.91
CA ALA A 131 32.94 -2.21 10.01
C ALA A 131 31.61 -1.63 9.48
N GLN A 132 31.09 -2.18 8.38
CA GLN A 132 29.78 -1.79 7.86
C GLN A 132 28.64 -2.17 8.81
N ALA A 133 28.68 -3.36 9.41
CA ALA A 133 27.67 -3.81 10.38
C ALA A 133 27.66 -2.90 11.62
N ALA A 134 28.85 -2.52 12.12
CA ALA A 134 28.98 -1.59 13.23
C ALA A 134 28.37 -0.22 12.93
N ASN A 135 28.62 0.34 11.75
CA ASN A 135 28.02 1.62 11.33
C ASN A 135 26.49 1.52 11.22
N ASN A 136 25.99 0.41 10.67
CA ASN A 136 24.55 0.17 10.53
C ASN A 136 23.87 0.00 11.90
N LEU A 137 24.54 -0.68 12.85
CA LEU A 137 24.09 -0.81 14.23
C LEU A 137 23.93 0.54 14.92
N GLU A 138 24.90 1.45 14.77
CA GLU A 138 24.81 2.80 15.37
C GLU A 138 23.54 3.52 14.92
N ALA A 139 23.21 3.46 13.62
CA ALA A 139 21.98 4.04 13.09
C ALA A 139 20.74 3.37 13.69
N LEU A 140 20.69 2.04 13.73
CA LEU A 140 19.52 1.31 14.22
C LEU A 140 19.30 1.44 15.73
N GLU A 141 20.35 1.62 16.52
CA GLU A 141 20.23 1.89 17.95
C GLU A 141 19.54 3.23 18.22
N VAL A 142 19.83 4.26 17.40
CA VAL A 142 19.10 5.53 17.45
C VAL A 142 17.62 5.32 17.11
N PHE A 143 17.32 4.54 16.07
CA PHE A 143 15.94 4.22 15.68
C PHE A 143 15.19 3.53 16.83
N GLN A 144 15.80 2.52 17.43
CA GLN A 144 15.19 1.80 18.56
C GLN A 144 14.92 2.72 19.75
N ARG A 145 15.84 3.64 20.07
CA ARG A 145 15.65 4.59 21.17
C ARG A 145 14.40 5.44 20.98
N ILE A 146 14.17 5.94 19.77
CA ILE A 146 12.99 6.76 19.44
C ILE A 146 11.73 5.89 19.47
N LEU A 147 11.77 4.68 18.88
CA LEU A 147 10.63 3.77 18.85
C LEU A 147 10.17 3.36 20.26
N LYS A 148 11.13 2.98 21.12
CA LYS A 148 10.89 2.47 22.47
C LYS A 148 10.57 3.55 23.50
N LYS A 149 10.73 4.84 23.17
CA LYS A 149 10.28 5.94 24.04
C LYS A 149 8.78 5.76 24.32
N PRO A 150 8.36 5.58 25.58
CA PRO A 150 6.95 5.36 25.91
C PRO A 150 6.14 6.63 25.62
N LEU A 151 4.86 6.43 25.30
CA LEU A 151 3.88 7.51 25.15
C LEU A 151 2.89 7.42 26.31
N SER A 152 2.45 8.57 26.83
CA SER A 152 1.41 8.61 27.87
C SER A 152 0.12 8.01 27.34
N THR A 153 -0.48 7.05 28.06
CA THR A 153 -1.78 6.46 27.68
C THR A 153 -2.96 7.03 28.47
N GLU A 154 -2.68 7.83 29.48
CA GLU A 154 -3.69 8.33 30.43
C GLU A 154 -4.21 9.71 30.03
N ASP A 155 -3.32 10.58 29.52
CA ASP A 155 -3.67 11.94 29.13
C ASP A 155 -3.52 12.13 27.60
N PRO A 156 -4.63 12.42 26.89
CA PRO A 156 -4.62 12.79 25.48
C PRO A 156 -3.63 13.89 25.08
N PHE A 157 -3.42 14.90 25.93
CA PHE A 157 -2.53 16.02 25.61
C PHE A 157 -1.07 15.62 25.74
N GLU A 158 -0.71 14.89 26.79
CA GLU A 158 0.64 14.32 26.93
C GLU A 158 0.92 13.23 25.87
N TYR A 159 -0.11 12.52 25.39
CA TYR A 159 0.03 11.60 24.26
C TYR A 159 0.42 12.34 22.98
N ILE A 160 -0.32 13.42 22.62
CA ILE A 160 -0.01 14.24 21.43
C ILE A 160 1.38 14.85 21.54
N LYS A 161 1.71 15.44 22.70
CA LYS A 161 3.04 16.00 22.96
C LYS A 161 4.15 14.95 22.80
N GLY A 162 3.94 13.74 23.32
CA GLY A 162 4.87 12.63 23.14
C GLY A 162 5.04 12.22 21.68
N LEU A 163 3.98 12.31 20.86
CA LEU A 163 4.07 12.11 19.41
C LEU A 163 4.86 13.23 18.73
N ASP A 164 4.65 14.49 19.12
CA ASP A 164 5.40 15.65 18.61
C ASP A 164 6.90 15.51 18.88
N GLU A 165 7.27 15.18 20.12
CA GLU A 165 8.67 14.93 20.48
C GLU A 165 9.28 13.76 19.70
N LYS A 166 8.48 12.73 19.35
CA LYS A 166 8.95 11.64 18.47
C LYS A 166 9.14 12.11 17.03
N VAL A 167 8.27 12.96 16.50
CA VAL A 167 8.41 13.53 15.15
C VAL A 167 9.68 14.38 15.09
N GLU A 168 9.93 15.21 16.09
CA GLU A 168 11.16 16.02 16.17
C GLU A 168 12.41 15.14 16.20
N ALA A 169 12.43 14.10 17.04
CA ALA A 169 13.54 13.16 17.10
C ALA A 169 13.78 12.43 15.76
N TRP A 170 12.71 12.05 15.05
CA TRP A 170 12.85 11.48 13.70
C TRP A 170 13.36 12.50 12.69
N ASN A 171 12.95 13.76 12.80
CA ASN A 171 13.44 14.83 11.92
C ASN A 171 14.96 15.01 12.06
N GLU A 172 15.49 14.97 13.29
CA GLU A 172 16.93 15.00 13.54
C GLU A 172 17.66 13.84 12.85
N VAL A 173 17.09 12.63 12.90
CA VAL A 173 17.63 11.46 12.20
C VAL A 173 17.59 11.63 10.68
N VAL A 174 16.48 12.15 10.14
CA VAL A 174 16.34 12.47 8.70
C VAL A 174 17.42 13.45 8.26
N GLN A 175 17.72 14.49 9.05
CA GLN A 175 18.79 15.42 8.74
C GLN A 175 20.19 14.79 8.87
N LYS A 176 20.44 14.03 9.95
CA LYS A 176 21.73 13.35 10.19
C LYS A 176 22.11 12.43 9.03
N TYR A 177 21.15 11.69 8.50
CA TYR A 177 21.37 10.64 7.51
C TYR A 177 20.96 11.02 6.08
N ARG A 178 20.87 12.31 5.78
CA ARG A 178 20.43 12.81 4.47
C ARG A 178 21.23 12.22 3.31
N GLY A 179 20.52 11.82 2.25
CA GLY A 179 21.08 11.18 1.06
C GLY A 179 21.47 9.72 1.24
N THR A 180 21.24 9.14 2.42
CA THR A 180 21.50 7.73 2.69
C THR A 180 20.19 6.94 2.79
N VAL A 181 20.32 5.61 2.77
CA VAL A 181 19.20 4.69 2.96
C VAL A 181 18.49 4.85 4.31
N TYR A 182 19.17 5.39 5.32
CA TYR A 182 18.60 5.66 6.64
C TYR A 182 17.69 6.90 6.63
N GLU A 183 17.89 7.85 5.72
CA GLU A 183 16.94 8.94 5.53
C GLU A 183 15.56 8.39 5.17
N TYR A 184 15.50 7.46 4.21
CA TYR A 184 14.24 6.91 3.72
C TYR A 184 13.51 6.09 4.78
N LEU A 185 14.25 5.29 5.56
CA LEU A 185 13.67 4.55 6.68
C LEU A 185 13.16 5.50 7.77
N ALA A 186 13.93 6.52 8.14
CA ALA A 186 13.53 7.50 9.14
C ALA A 186 12.28 8.28 8.71
N ARG A 187 12.19 8.69 7.44
CA ARG A 187 11.00 9.35 6.89
C ARG A 187 9.75 8.46 6.96
N MET A 188 9.89 7.15 6.73
CA MET A 188 8.76 6.21 6.87
C MET A 188 8.32 6.02 8.34
N GLU A 189 9.24 6.16 9.30
CA GLU A 189 8.88 6.14 10.72
C GLU A 189 8.23 7.46 11.14
N GLU A 190 8.79 8.61 10.74
CA GLU A 190 8.22 9.94 10.94
C GLU A 190 6.78 10.02 10.40
N GLU A 191 6.57 9.61 9.15
CA GLU A 191 5.27 9.60 8.48
C GLU A 191 4.24 8.74 9.24
N LYS A 192 4.67 7.60 9.81
CA LYS A 192 3.79 6.74 10.62
C LYS A 192 3.31 7.46 11.88
N ILE A 193 4.19 8.25 12.52
CA ILE A 193 3.83 9.05 13.70
C ILE A 193 2.90 10.21 13.30
N ASP A 194 3.20 10.93 12.22
CA ASP A 194 2.32 12.00 11.73
C ASP A 194 0.93 11.47 11.35
N ARG A 195 0.84 10.32 10.69
CA ARG A 195 -0.45 9.68 10.40
C ARG A 195 -1.20 9.27 11.67
N ALA A 196 -0.49 8.78 12.68
CA ALA A 196 -1.07 8.42 13.98
C ALA A 196 -1.62 9.65 14.72
N LYS A 197 -0.93 10.80 14.65
CA LYS A 197 -1.43 12.07 15.19
C LYS A 197 -2.75 12.46 14.55
N VAL A 198 -2.84 12.45 13.22
CA VAL A 198 -4.09 12.78 12.51
C VAL A 198 -5.22 11.81 12.91
N ALA A 199 -4.93 10.51 12.96
CA ALA A 199 -5.91 9.51 13.40
C ALA A 199 -6.40 9.76 14.83
N PHE A 200 -5.49 10.12 15.75
CA PHE A 200 -5.84 10.42 17.13
C PHE A 200 -6.79 11.62 17.24
N VAL A 201 -6.47 12.71 16.54
CA VAL A 201 -7.33 13.91 16.50
C VAL A 201 -8.68 13.57 15.87
N GLU A 202 -8.71 12.78 14.80
CA GLU A 202 -9.95 12.37 14.12
C GLU A 202 -10.88 11.56 15.03
N LEU A 203 -10.32 10.63 15.81
CA LEU A 203 -11.07 9.81 16.76
C LEU A 203 -11.60 10.61 17.95
N ASN A 204 -10.91 11.70 18.34
CA ASN A 204 -11.25 12.50 19.50
C ASN A 204 -11.91 13.85 19.15
N ARG A 205 -12.15 14.14 17.87
CA ARG A 205 -12.59 15.46 17.37
C ARG A 205 -13.84 16.01 18.07
N TYR A 206 -14.78 15.15 18.46
CA TYR A 206 -16.00 15.55 19.17
C TYR A 206 -15.77 16.06 20.59
N ARG A 207 -14.62 15.77 21.18
CA ARG A 207 -14.22 16.20 22.53
C ARG A 207 -13.27 17.40 22.50
N MET A 208 -12.88 17.84 21.30
CA MET A 208 -11.93 18.92 21.08
C MET A 208 -12.67 20.17 20.59
N LYS A 209 -12.24 21.34 21.06
CA LYS A 209 -12.69 22.59 20.48
C LYS A 209 -12.19 22.66 19.03
N ASP A 210 -13.08 22.99 18.09
CA ASP A 210 -12.77 23.07 16.67
C ASP A 210 -12.17 21.76 16.10
N GLY A 211 -12.59 20.61 16.63
CA GLY A 211 -12.01 19.32 16.31
C GLY A 211 -12.04 18.97 14.82
N ASN A 212 -13.10 19.33 14.09
CA ASN A 212 -13.18 19.12 12.65
C ASN A 212 -12.10 19.93 11.90
N GLN A 213 -11.88 21.19 12.30
CA GLN A 213 -10.84 22.05 11.73
C GLN A 213 -9.44 21.52 12.05
N LEU A 214 -9.23 20.97 13.25
CA LEU A 214 -7.95 20.35 13.63
C LEU A 214 -7.65 19.11 12.77
N VAL A 215 -8.66 18.29 12.46
CA VAL A 215 -8.48 17.13 11.55
C VAL A 215 -8.14 17.59 10.13
N ILE A 216 -8.85 18.60 9.61
CA ILE A 216 -8.59 19.18 8.29
C ILE A 216 -7.15 19.72 8.21
N LEU A 217 -6.73 20.47 9.23
CA LEU A 217 -5.37 20.98 9.33
C LEU A 217 -4.34 19.84 9.37
N GLY A 218 -4.62 18.80 10.16
CA GLY A 218 -3.76 17.61 10.28
C GLY A 218 -3.57 16.89 8.95
N TYR A 219 -4.65 16.60 8.21
CA TYR A 219 -4.54 16.00 6.88
C TYR A 219 -3.82 16.90 5.88
N SER A 220 -4.11 18.21 5.88
CA SER A 220 -3.42 19.18 5.00
C SER A 220 -1.90 19.20 5.25
N GLN A 221 -1.49 19.22 6.52
CA GLN A 221 -0.08 19.13 6.91
C GLN A 221 0.54 17.79 6.50
N LEU A 222 -0.17 16.67 6.71
CA LEU A 222 0.29 15.33 6.35
C LEU A 222 0.59 15.22 4.84
N VAL A 223 -0.38 15.63 4.00
CA VAL A 223 -0.26 15.59 2.54
C VAL A 223 0.86 16.53 2.05
N THR A 224 0.97 17.73 2.66
CA THR A 224 2.00 18.70 2.30
C THR A 224 3.40 18.22 2.66
N LYS A 225 3.58 17.72 3.89
CA LYS A 225 4.86 17.23 4.41
C LYS A 225 5.34 15.98 3.68
N HIS A 226 4.43 15.04 3.41
CA HIS A 226 4.74 13.74 2.82
C HIS A 226 4.39 13.65 1.32
N ARG A 227 4.46 14.75 0.58
CA ARG A 227 4.20 14.82 -0.88
C ARG A 227 5.03 13.86 -1.74
N GLN A 228 6.15 13.34 -1.22
CA GLN A 228 7.01 12.39 -1.92
C GLN A 228 6.76 10.96 -1.47
N SER A 229 5.94 10.73 -0.44
CA SER A 229 5.66 9.39 0.05
C SER A 229 4.88 8.60 -1.00
N ARG A 230 5.20 7.31 -1.11
CA ARG A 230 4.39 6.35 -1.85
C ARG A 230 2.93 6.26 -1.36
N ASN A 231 2.65 6.71 -0.13
CA ASN A 231 1.30 6.67 0.46
C ASN A 231 0.51 7.96 0.22
N LEU A 232 1.05 8.96 -0.50
CA LEU A 232 0.40 10.25 -0.73
C LEU A 232 -1.06 10.10 -1.19
N TYR A 233 -1.29 9.24 -2.19
CA TYR A 233 -2.63 9.05 -2.75
C TYR A 233 -3.59 8.38 -1.77
N ARG A 234 -3.09 7.50 -0.89
CA ARG A 234 -3.89 6.97 0.21
C ARG A 234 -4.30 8.08 1.18
N TYR A 235 -3.40 9.02 1.48
CA TYR A 235 -3.73 10.16 2.36
C TYR A 235 -4.72 11.14 1.73
N LEU A 236 -4.63 11.38 0.43
CA LEU A 236 -5.63 12.18 -0.29
C LEU A 236 -7.01 11.51 -0.25
N LEU A 237 -7.08 10.18 -0.41
CA LEU A 237 -8.32 9.43 -0.26
C LEU A 237 -8.87 9.51 1.17
N ASP A 238 -8.04 9.27 2.18
CA ASP A 238 -8.44 9.37 3.60
C ASP A 238 -8.94 10.78 3.94
N PHE A 239 -8.30 11.82 3.38
CA PHE A 239 -8.71 13.20 3.58
C PHE A 239 -10.05 13.50 2.89
N GLY A 240 -10.24 13.00 1.66
CA GLY A 240 -11.52 13.09 0.97
C GLY A 240 -12.63 12.37 1.73
N ASP A 241 -12.33 11.20 2.31
CA ASP A 241 -13.27 10.43 3.14
C ASP A 241 -13.69 11.19 4.39
N PHE A 242 -12.79 11.97 4.98
CA PHE A 242 -13.12 12.84 6.10
C PHE A 242 -14.14 13.92 5.68
N TYR A 243 -13.93 14.61 4.56
CA TYR A 243 -14.91 15.58 4.04
C TYR A 243 -16.25 14.93 3.67
N ALA A 244 -16.22 13.75 3.04
CA ALA A 244 -17.43 13.01 2.72
C ALA A 244 -18.19 12.60 3.99
N ARG A 245 -17.47 12.29 5.07
CA ARG A 245 -18.08 12.03 6.38
C ARG A 245 -18.71 13.30 6.95
N LEU A 246 -18.03 14.44 6.91
CA LEU A 246 -18.60 15.72 7.35
C LEU A 246 -19.88 16.07 6.58
N ALA A 247 -19.90 15.85 5.27
CA ALA A 247 -21.10 16.06 4.45
C ALA A 247 -22.27 15.18 4.92
N ARG A 248 -22.02 13.89 5.19
CA ARG A 248 -23.04 12.97 5.73
C ARG A 248 -23.48 13.35 7.14
N GLU A 249 -22.56 13.75 8.01
CA GLU A 249 -22.87 14.21 9.36
C GLU A 249 -23.73 15.48 9.34
N TYR A 250 -23.49 16.38 8.38
CA TYR A 250 -24.34 17.55 8.16
C TYR A 250 -25.77 17.16 7.78
N LEU A 251 -25.96 16.20 6.87
CA LEU A 251 -27.29 15.70 6.48
C LEU A 251 -28.04 15.01 7.63
N LEU A 252 -27.33 14.37 8.55
CA LEU A 252 -27.95 13.75 9.72
C LEU A 252 -28.44 14.78 10.75
N GLN A 253 -27.84 15.96 10.76
CA GLN A 253 -28.18 17.04 11.69
C GLN A 253 -29.18 18.03 11.09
N ASN A 254 -29.23 18.12 9.77
CA ASN A 254 -30.04 19.09 9.03
C ASN A 254 -30.84 18.35 7.96
N ASP A 255 -32.16 18.30 8.13
CA ASP A 255 -33.08 17.68 7.19
C ASP A 255 -33.04 18.43 5.85
N PRO A 256 -32.67 17.77 4.73
CA PRO A 256 -32.66 18.39 3.40
C PRO A 256 -34.01 18.90 2.91
N GLU A 257 -35.12 18.37 3.42
CA GLU A 257 -36.47 18.88 3.09
C GLU A 257 -36.87 20.08 3.98
N GLY A 258 -36.06 20.38 5.00
CA GLY A 258 -36.31 21.43 5.99
C GLY A 258 -35.89 22.83 5.52
N LEU A 259 -36.63 23.84 5.95
CA LEU A 259 -36.35 25.26 5.62
C LEU A 259 -35.02 25.79 6.15
N SER A 260 -34.43 25.14 7.16
CA SER A 260 -33.15 25.53 7.77
C SER A 260 -31.94 24.87 7.10
N PHE A 261 -32.15 24.08 6.05
CA PHE A 261 -31.05 23.42 5.34
C PHE A 261 -30.22 24.46 4.57
N ASP A 262 -28.92 24.50 4.83
CA ASP A 262 -27.97 25.31 4.09
C ASP A 262 -27.27 24.44 3.03
N LEU A 263 -27.81 24.52 1.81
CA LEU A 263 -27.29 23.80 0.66
C LEU A 263 -25.84 24.18 0.34
N ASP A 264 -25.42 25.43 0.58
CA ASP A 264 -24.07 25.88 0.25
C ASP A 264 -23.03 25.23 1.16
N THR A 265 -23.32 25.10 2.46
CA THR A 265 -22.46 24.37 3.41
C THR A 265 -22.31 22.90 3.01
N PHE A 266 -23.40 22.22 2.67
CA PHE A 266 -23.34 20.84 2.19
C PHE A 266 -22.53 20.72 0.89
N ASP A 267 -22.82 21.56 -0.11
CA ASP A 267 -22.14 21.55 -1.41
C ASP A 267 -20.63 21.79 -1.25
N GLN A 268 -20.21 22.65 -0.32
CA GLN A 268 -18.79 22.91 -0.05
C GLN A 268 -18.07 21.67 0.50
N LEU A 269 -18.68 20.96 1.45
CA LEU A 269 -18.11 19.72 1.99
C LEU A 269 -18.02 18.65 0.90
N ALA A 270 -19.08 18.47 0.12
CA ALA A 270 -19.12 17.49 -0.96
C ALA A 270 -18.10 17.80 -2.07
N LYS A 271 -17.96 19.08 -2.46
CA LYS A 271 -16.96 19.53 -3.44
C LYS A 271 -15.54 19.32 -2.94
N SER A 272 -15.28 19.56 -1.65
CA SER A 272 -13.96 19.34 -1.04
C SER A 272 -13.56 17.86 -1.10
N ALA A 273 -14.49 16.95 -0.78
CA ALA A 273 -14.27 15.51 -0.93
C ALA A 273 -14.00 15.12 -2.38
N ALA A 274 -14.89 15.54 -3.30
CA ALA A 274 -14.77 15.21 -4.72
C ALA A 274 -13.48 15.76 -5.36
N GLY A 275 -13.02 16.95 -4.95
CA GLY A 275 -11.76 17.54 -5.40
C GLY A 275 -10.55 16.66 -5.07
N LEU A 276 -10.45 16.19 -3.82
CA LEU A 276 -9.37 15.30 -3.38
C LEU A 276 -9.39 13.95 -4.09
N TYR A 277 -10.58 13.37 -4.32
CA TYR A 277 -10.69 12.16 -5.11
C TYR A 277 -10.28 12.40 -6.58
N MET A 278 -10.61 13.56 -7.14
CA MET A 278 -10.25 13.90 -8.52
C MET A 278 -8.73 14.02 -8.71
N GLU A 279 -8.02 14.58 -7.73
CA GLU A 279 -6.54 14.61 -7.75
C GLU A 279 -5.95 13.20 -7.85
N VAL A 280 -6.53 12.22 -7.16
CA VAL A 280 -6.09 10.82 -7.21
C VAL A 280 -6.49 10.15 -8.53
N ALA A 281 -7.72 10.39 -9.01
CA ALA A 281 -8.24 9.76 -10.22
C ALA A 281 -7.49 10.19 -11.49
N GLN A 282 -6.86 11.37 -11.49
CA GLN A 282 -6.07 11.87 -12.62
C GLN A 282 -4.69 11.22 -12.75
N VAL A 283 -4.26 10.42 -11.79
CA VAL A 283 -2.93 9.81 -11.79
C VAL A 283 -3.00 8.39 -12.37
N ASP A 284 -2.19 8.15 -13.40
CA ASP A 284 -2.12 6.84 -14.05
C ASP A 284 -1.18 5.87 -13.32
N GLY A 285 -1.51 4.58 -13.38
CA GLY A 285 -0.64 3.49 -12.90
C GLY A 285 -0.68 3.25 -11.38
N ILE A 286 -1.59 3.90 -10.64
CA ILE A 286 -1.81 3.66 -9.21
C ILE A 286 -3.09 2.86 -8.95
N MET A 287 -3.10 2.06 -7.89
CA MET A 287 -4.26 1.23 -7.54
C MET A 287 -5.41 2.08 -6.98
N GLU A 288 -5.08 3.17 -6.31
CA GLU A 288 -5.99 4.12 -5.69
C GLU A 288 -6.92 4.81 -6.70
N LYS A 289 -6.57 4.83 -8.00
CA LYS A 289 -7.39 5.44 -9.06
C LYS A 289 -8.80 4.85 -9.12
N ILE A 290 -8.90 3.51 -9.09
CA ILE A 290 -10.20 2.81 -9.19
C ILE A 290 -11.07 3.14 -7.97
N GLU A 291 -10.45 3.20 -6.79
CA GLU A 291 -11.13 3.59 -5.56
C GLU A 291 -11.62 5.05 -5.64
N ALA A 292 -10.78 5.95 -6.14
CA ALA A 292 -11.12 7.37 -6.33
C ALA A 292 -12.29 7.58 -7.29
N GLU A 293 -12.29 6.91 -8.44
CA GLU A 293 -13.38 6.97 -9.43
C GLU A 293 -14.71 6.52 -8.82
N GLY A 294 -14.73 5.40 -8.09
CA GLY A 294 -15.92 4.93 -7.39
C GLY A 294 -16.43 5.94 -6.35
N LYS A 295 -15.52 6.57 -5.60
CA LYS A 295 -15.88 7.61 -4.61
C LYS A 295 -16.40 8.89 -5.27
N ILE A 296 -15.89 9.27 -6.43
CA ILE A 296 -16.40 10.42 -7.21
C ILE A 296 -17.86 10.18 -7.61
N GLU A 297 -18.17 9.00 -8.18
CA GLU A 297 -19.54 8.68 -8.58
C GLU A 297 -20.49 8.61 -7.38
N ALA A 298 -20.04 8.04 -6.26
CA ALA A 298 -20.81 8.02 -5.02
C ALA A 298 -21.12 9.45 -4.51
N MET A 299 -20.15 10.36 -4.57
CA MET A 299 -20.35 11.76 -4.17
C MET A 299 -21.29 12.50 -5.12
N ARG A 300 -21.22 12.25 -6.43
CA ARG A 300 -22.17 12.83 -7.39
C ARG A 300 -23.60 12.39 -7.10
N GLY A 301 -23.82 11.10 -6.90
CA GLY A 301 -25.15 10.57 -6.55
C GLY A 301 -25.71 11.19 -5.28
N LEU A 302 -24.88 11.31 -4.24
CA LEU A 302 -25.27 11.96 -2.98
C LEU A 302 -25.67 13.43 -3.19
N VAL A 303 -24.91 14.19 -3.98
CA VAL A 303 -25.21 15.61 -4.25
C VAL A 303 -26.51 15.76 -5.05
N GLU A 304 -26.75 14.90 -6.04
CA GLU A 304 -27.99 14.92 -6.83
C GLU A 304 -29.22 14.58 -5.98
N GLU A 305 -29.09 13.59 -5.09
CA GLU A 305 -30.16 13.22 -4.15
C GLU A 305 -30.55 14.39 -3.24
N VAL A 306 -29.57 15.02 -2.59
CA VAL A 306 -29.81 16.15 -1.69
C VAL A 306 -30.42 17.34 -2.44
N LYS A 307 -29.93 17.64 -3.65
CA LYS A 307 -30.51 18.69 -4.50
C LYS A 307 -31.93 18.42 -4.96
N ARG A 308 -32.36 17.17 -4.96
CA ARG A 308 -33.75 16.80 -5.25
C ARG A 308 -34.65 16.96 -4.02
N LEU A 309 -34.15 16.60 -2.84
CA LEU A 309 -34.88 16.73 -1.58
C LEU A 309 -35.09 18.19 -1.17
N ASN A 310 -34.11 19.06 -1.43
CA ASN A 310 -34.18 20.49 -1.11
C ASN A 310 -35.02 21.34 -2.10
N ARG A 311 -35.81 20.73 -2.98
CA ARG A 311 -36.69 21.45 -3.95
C ARG A 311 -38.10 21.55 -3.43
#